data_AF-A0A2N3E5T8-F1
#
_entry.id   AF-A0A2N3E5T8-F1
#
_cell.length_a   1.000
_cell.length_b   1.000
_cell.length_c   1.000
_cell.angle_alpha   90.00
_cell.angle_beta   90.00
_cell.angle_gamma   90.00
#
_symmetry.space_group_name_H-M   'P 1'
#
loop_
_entity.id
_entity.type
_entity.pdbx_description
1 polymer ?
#
loop_
_entity_poly.entity_id
_entity_poly.type
_entity_poly.pdbx_seq_one_letter_code
_entity_poly.pdbx_strand_id
1 'polypeptide(L)'
;RLIMRPLRNTERVLANAAVDKIVEIEREKGASLGIEDIRELVGGVYPRVMQGGEMDAGAWSCGMVAGLIHDVPTCKELIDRMMAEAEQIIRQRLDKLVA
;
A
#
# COMPACT_ATOMS: atom_id res chain seq x y z
N ARG A 1 5.73 -1.00 -3.05
CA ARG A 1 6.45 -1.91 -3.98
C ARG A 1 5.42 -2.69 -4.81
N LEU A 2 5.74 -3.18 -6.01
CA LEU A 2 4.91 -4.15 -6.73
C LEU A 2 5.57 -5.53 -6.65
N ILE A 3 4.80 -6.57 -6.33
CA ILE A 3 5.22 -7.97 -6.27
C ILE A 3 4.26 -8.85 -7.08
N MET A 4 4.59 -10.13 -7.24
CA MET A 4 3.82 -11.18 -7.92
C MET A 4 3.50 -10.88 -9.39
N ARG A 5 4.31 -10.03 -10.03
CA ARG A 5 4.17 -9.68 -11.45
C ARG A 5 4.35 -10.88 -12.39
N PRO A 6 5.38 -11.74 -12.25
CA PRO A 6 5.55 -12.91 -13.11
C PRO A 6 4.41 -13.92 -12.96
N LEU A 7 3.82 -14.01 -11.76
CA LEU A 7 2.66 -14.86 -11.46
C LEU A 7 1.34 -14.30 -11.99
N ARG A 8 1.33 -13.13 -12.63
CA ARG A 8 0.12 -12.40 -13.07
C ARG A 8 -0.89 -12.15 -11.94
N ASN A 9 -0.41 -12.07 -10.70
CA ASN A 9 -1.20 -11.81 -9.51
C ASN A 9 -0.68 -10.54 -8.79
N THR A 10 -0.50 -9.46 -9.55
CA THR A 10 0.25 -8.29 -9.08
C THR A 10 -0.43 -7.58 -7.92
N GLU A 11 0.30 -7.34 -6.83
CA GLU A 11 -0.16 -6.57 -5.67
C GLU A 11 0.78 -5.39 -5.39
N ARG A 12 0.22 -4.28 -4.89
CA ARG A 12 0.98 -3.16 -4.33
C ARG A 12 1.01 -3.24 -2.81
N VAL A 13 2.21 -3.38 -2.26
CA VAL A 13 2.45 -3.62 -0.84
C VAL A 13 3.39 -2.58 -0.23
N LEU A 14 3.39 -2.44 1.10
CA LEU A 14 4.39 -1.62 1.79
C LEU A 14 5.80 -2.20 1.54
N ALA A 15 6.81 -1.34 1.42
CA ALA A 15 8.20 -1.81 1.40
C ALA A 15 8.60 -2.23 2.83
N ASN A 16 9.07 -3.47 2.98
CA ASN A 16 9.55 -4.05 4.22
C ASN A 16 10.53 -5.21 3.92
N ALA A 17 11.13 -5.82 4.94
CA ALA A 17 12.14 -6.86 4.75
C ALA A 17 11.60 -8.11 4.02
N ALA A 18 10.38 -8.54 4.34
CA ALA A 18 9.75 -9.69 3.68
C ALA A 18 9.50 -9.43 2.18
N VAL A 19 9.08 -8.22 1.83
CA VAL A 19 8.83 -7.82 0.44
C VAL A 19 10.12 -7.76 -0.37
N ASP A 20 11.24 -7.33 0.22
CA ASP A 20 12.52 -7.37 -0.48
C ASP A 20 12.98 -8.81 -0.75
N LYS A 21 12.76 -9.73 0.20
CA LYS A 21 12.98 -11.17 0.00
C LYS A 21 12.10 -11.76 -1.11
N ILE A 22 10.82 -11.37 -1.21
CA ILE A 22 9.96 -11.80 -2.32
C ILE A 22 10.56 -11.38 -3.65
N VAL A 23 10.99 -10.12 -3.78
CA VAL A 23 11.54 -9.63 -5.05
C VAL A 23 12.87 -10.31 -5.40
N GLU A 24 13.68 -10.66 -4.42
CA GLU A 24 14.87 -11.50 -4.61
C GLU A 24 14.48 -12.86 -5.19
N ILE A 25 13.53 -13.58 -4.58
CA ILE A 25 13.03 -14.88 -5.05
C ILE A 25 12.46 -14.77 -6.47
N GLU A 26 11.67 -13.73 -6.75
CA GLU A 26 11.13 -13.48 -8.09
C GLU A 26 12.23 -13.29 -9.14
N ARG A 27 13.29 -12.56 -8.79
CA ARG A 27 14.44 -12.33 -9.67
C ARG A 27 15.23 -13.61 -9.90
N GLU A 28 15.48 -14.38 -8.85
CA GLU A 28 16.26 -15.62 -8.93
C GLU A 28 15.55 -16.71 -9.73
N LYS A 29 14.24 -16.91 -9.49
CA LYS A 29 13.48 -17.97 -10.14
C LYS A 29 12.97 -17.60 -11.53
N GLY A 30 12.70 -16.33 -11.80
CA GLY A 30 12.23 -15.87 -13.10
C GLY A 30 11.03 -16.69 -13.61
N ALA A 31 11.19 -17.39 -14.73
CA ALA A 31 10.14 -18.19 -15.36
C ALA A 31 9.74 -19.45 -14.56
N SER A 32 10.58 -19.93 -13.65
CA SER A 32 10.27 -21.10 -12.81
C SER A 32 9.60 -20.74 -11.49
N LEU A 33 9.27 -19.46 -11.27
CA LEU A 33 8.60 -19.00 -10.06
C LEU A 33 7.21 -19.62 -9.94
N GLY A 34 6.95 -20.30 -8.83
CA GLY A 34 5.63 -20.72 -8.39
C GLY A 34 5.16 -19.94 -7.16
N ILE A 35 3.85 -20.00 -6.87
CA ILE A 35 3.28 -19.37 -5.67
C ILE A 35 3.84 -19.97 -4.37
N GLU A 36 4.13 -21.28 -4.39
CA GLU A 36 4.68 -22.00 -3.23
C GLU A 36 6.05 -21.46 -2.80
N ASP A 37 6.82 -20.86 -3.72
CA ASP A 37 8.14 -20.28 -3.42
C ASP A 37 8.07 -19.04 -2.51
N ILE A 38 6.92 -18.37 -2.46
CA ILE A 38 6.71 -17.14 -1.69
C ILE A 38 5.52 -17.25 -0.73
N ARG A 39 4.88 -18.42 -0.64
CA ARG A 39 3.61 -18.62 0.08
C ARG A 39 3.68 -18.20 1.54
N GLU A 40 4.78 -18.47 2.23
CA GLU A 40 4.97 -18.08 3.63
C GLU A 40 5.07 -16.55 3.82
N LEU A 41 5.49 -15.83 2.78
CA LEU A 41 5.68 -14.38 2.81
C LEU A 41 4.43 -13.61 2.38
N VAL A 42 3.44 -14.28 1.78
CA VAL A 42 2.19 -13.66 1.30
C VAL A 42 0.92 -14.23 1.95
N GLY A 43 0.97 -15.46 2.45
CA GLY A 43 -0.16 -16.17 3.04
C GLY A 43 -0.23 -16.03 4.55
N GLY A 44 -1.42 -15.69 5.08
CA GLY A 44 -1.67 -15.67 6.53
C GLY A 44 -0.94 -14.55 7.29
N VAL A 45 -0.39 -13.56 6.60
CA VAL A 45 0.45 -12.50 7.18
C VAL A 45 -0.36 -11.40 7.87
N TYR A 46 -1.61 -11.17 7.46
CA TYR A 46 -2.44 -10.05 7.93
C TYR A 46 -2.68 -10.06 9.45
N PRO A 47 -3.02 -11.18 10.13
CA PRO A 47 -3.17 -11.16 11.59
C PRO A 47 -1.89 -10.73 12.32
N ARG A 48 -0.71 -11.20 11.89
CA ARG A 48 0.58 -10.84 12.52
C ARG A 48 0.90 -9.36 12.33
N VAL A 49 0.65 -8.82 11.14
CA VAL A 49 0.86 -7.39 10.86
C VAL A 49 -0.18 -6.52 11.56
N MET A 50 -1.46 -6.75 11.30
CA MET A 50 -2.56 -5.84 11.67
C MET A 50 -2.94 -5.93 13.16
N GLN A 51 -2.81 -7.11 13.77
CA GLN A 51 -3.13 -7.32 15.19
C GLN A 51 -1.86 -7.40 16.04
N GLY A 52 -0.83 -8.10 15.53
CA GLY A 52 0.44 -8.29 16.25
C GLY A 52 1.44 -7.14 16.11
N GLY A 53 1.26 -6.24 15.14
CA GLY A 53 2.21 -5.15 14.87
C GLY A 53 3.54 -5.60 14.25
N GLU A 54 3.62 -6.84 13.77
CA GLU A 54 4.84 -7.41 13.17
C GLU A 54 4.96 -6.96 11.70
N MET A 55 5.36 -5.71 11.48
CA MET A 55 5.32 -5.04 10.17
C MET A 55 6.16 -5.72 9.07
N ASP A 56 7.17 -6.51 9.46
CA ASP A 56 8.06 -7.27 8.58
C ASP A 56 7.64 -8.74 8.39
N ALA A 57 6.52 -9.18 8.98
CA ALA A 57 6.10 -10.59 8.94
C ALA A 57 5.69 -11.09 7.54
N GLY A 58 5.49 -10.19 6.58
CA GLY A 58 5.07 -10.55 5.23
C GLY A 58 4.68 -9.36 4.37
N ALA A 59 4.22 -9.64 3.16
CA ALA A 59 3.69 -8.65 2.24
C ALA A 59 2.25 -8.25 2.63
N TRP A 60 2.02 -6.97 2.89
CA TRP A 60 0.69 -6.44 3.19
C TRP A 60 0.38 -5.18 2.38
N SER A 61 -0.89 -5.05 2.00
CA SER A 61 -1.36 -4.00 1.11
C SER A 61 -1.12 -2.62 1.68
N CYS A 62 -0.46 -1.76 0.89
CA CYS A 62 -0.30 -0.35 1.20
C CYS A 62 -0.11 0.47 -0.08
N GLY A 63 -0.97 1.46 -0.26
CA GLY A 63 -0.94 2.35 -1.44
C GLY A 63 0.16 3.41 -1.35
N MET A 64 0.55 3.97 -2.50
CA MET A 64 1.51 5.09 -2.54
C MET A 64 0.98 6.35 -1.83
N VAL A 65 -0.35 6.46 -1.69
CA VAL A 65 -1.02 7.55 -0.96
C VAL A 65 -0.58 7.64 0.51
N ALA A 66 -0.03 6.56 1.09
CA ALA A 66 0.52 6.58 2.44
C ALA A 66 1.57 7.68 2.64
N GLY A 67 2.32 8.07 1.60
CA GLY A 67 3.27 9.18 1.66
C GLY A 67 2.63 10.57 1.80
N LEU A 68 1.31 10.69 1.66
CA LEU A 68 0.53 11.91 1.85
C LEU A 68 -0.27 11.92 3.17
N ILE A 69 -0.20 10.83 3.96
CA ILE A 69 -0.93 10.69 5.22
C ILE A 69 0.05 10.99 6.36
N HIS A 70 -0.25 12.03 7.14
CA HIS A 70 0.64 12.52 8.22
C HIS A 70 -0.06 12.60 9.58
N ASP A 71 -1.32 12.15 9.67
CA ASP A 71 -2.11 12.17 10.88
C ASP A 71 -3.06 10.96 10.94
N VAL A 72 -3.70 10.78 12.10
CA VAL A 72 -4.63 9.67 12.38
C VAL A 72 -5.94 10.23 12.95
N PRO A 73 -6.78 10.87 12.12
CA PRO A 73 -8.07 11.41 12.55
C PRO A 73 -9.11 10.30 12.74
N THR A 74 -10.24 10.64 13.38
CA THR A 74 -11.44 9.80 13.27
C THR A 74 -11.95 9.78 11.82
N CYS A 75 -12.73 8.76 11.44
CA CYS A 75 -13.35 8.71 10.11
C CYS A 75 -14.20 9.95 9.80
N LYS A 76 -14.88 10.51 10.83
CA LYS A 76 -15.71 11.70 10.66
C LYS A 76 -14.85 12.92 10.32
N GLU A 77 -13.82 13.19 11.11
CA GLU A 77 -12.92 14.33 10.89
C GLU A 77 -12.21 14.23 9.54
N LEU A 78 -11.79 13.03 9.13
CA LEU A 78 -11.19 12.81 7.82
C LEU A 78 -12.12 13.24 6.69
N ILE A 79 -13.37 12.77 6.71
CA ILE A 79 -14.36 13.04 5.66
C ILE A 79 -14.75 14.51 5.67
N ASP A 80 -15.05 15.08 6.85
CA ASP A 80 -15.42 16.50 6.97
C ASP A 80 -14.31 17.40 6.41
N ARG A 81 -13.06 17.12 6.77
CA ARG A 81 -11.89 17.86 6.28
C ARG A 81 -11.75 17.75 4.76
N MET A 82 -11.84 16.53 4.19
CA MET A 82 -11.73 16.32 2.74
C MET A 82 -12.79 17.13 1.98
N MET A 83 -14.03 17.17 2.48
CA MET A 83 -15.11 17.93 1.84
C MET A 83 -14.88 19.44 1.92
N ALA A 84 -14.45 19.95 3.09
CA ALA A 84 -14.14 21.36 3.28
C ALA A 84 -12.95 21.83 2.42
N GLU A 85 -11.88 21.04 2.37
CA GLU A 85 -10.69 21.32 1.53
C GLU A 85 -11.05 21.31 0.04
N ALA A 86 -11.89 20.36 -0.41
CA ALA A 86 -12.36 20.31 -1.79
C ALA A 86 -13.19 21.56 -2.16
N GLU A 87 -14.11 21.98 -1.30
CA GLU A 87 -14.89 23.21 -1.50
C GLU A 87 -13.99 24.45 -1.55
N GLN A 88 -13.00 24.53 -0.65
CA GLN A 88 -12.03 25.61 -0.65
C GLN A 88 -11.22 25.67 -1.95
N ILE A 89 -10.76 24.52 -2.46
CA ILE A 89 -10.02 24.44 -3.73
C ILE A 89 -10.89 24.97 -4.87
N ILE A 90 -12.15 24.53 -4.95
CA ILE A 90 -13.07 24.96 -6.02
C ILE A 90 -13.30 26.48 -5.92
N ARG A 91 -13.79 26.96 -4.77
CA ARG A 91 -14.28 28.34 -4.63
C ARG A 91 -13.18 29.39 -4.50
N GLN A 92 -11.99 29.02 -4.07
CA GLN A 92 -10.92 29.99 -3.80
C GLN A 92 -9.73 29.85 -4.73
N ARG A 93 -9.31 28.62 -5.03
CA ARG A 93 -8.14 28.41 -5.91
C ARG A 93 -8.55 28.43 -7.37
N LEU A 94 -9.57 27.65 -7.75
CA LEU A 94 -9.95 27.50 -9.15
C LEU A 94 -10.74 28.71 -9.67
N ASP A 95 -11.66 29.26 -8.88
CA ASP A 95 -12.41 30.46 -9.28
C ASP A 95 -11.48 31.64 -9.63
N LYS A 96 -10.37 31.83 -8.90
CA LYS A 96 -9.36 32.88 -9.19
C LYS A 96 -8.56 32.67 -10.48
N LEU A 97 -8.63 31.48 -11.09
CA LEU A 97 -7.95 31.20 -12.35
C LEU A 97 -8.85 31.48 -13.56
N VAL A 98 -10.16 31.62 -13.34
CA VAL A 98 -11.16 31.84 -14.41
C VAL A 98 -11.83 33.21 -14.35
N ALA A 99 -11.73 33.91 -13.21
CA ALA A 99 -12.18 35.30 -13.04
C ALA A 99 -11.08 36.29 -13.42
#